data_AF-A0A2H9ZSZ8-F1
#
_entry.id   AF-A0A2H9ZSZ8-F1
#
_cell.length_a   1.000
_cell.length_b   1.000
_cell.length_c   1.000
_cell.angle_alpha   90.00
_cell.angle_beta   90.00
_cell.angle_gamma   90.00
#
_symmetry.space_group_name_H-M   'P 1'
#
loop_
_entity.id
_entity.type
_entity.pdbx_description
1 polymer ?
#
loop_
_entity_poly.entity_id
_entity_poly.type
_entity_poly.pdbx_seq_one_letter_code
_entity_poly.pdbx_strand_id
1 'polypeptide(L)'
;MRDKNYDNDIIALARGPNNIVKKHSGFVINGYRYHTKEREMNRKTQNSGVLVEVDDEKYYGVLVDIIELDYFGNFKVVLFHCDWIDIKSSRGLKKDSYGFNMINFSQLIHTGQALKDDPFIFSSQAK
;
A
#
# COMPACT_ATOMS: atom_id res chain seq x y z
N MET A 1 30.33 -22.50 -25.67
CA MET A 1 28.99 -21.92 -25.37
C MET A 1 29.23 -20.78 -24.39
N ARG A 2 28.63 -19.60 -24.61
CA ARG A 2 28.80 -18.46 -23.71
C ARG A 2 27.80 -18.66 -22.56
N ASP A 3 28.29 -18.95 -21.35
CA ASP A 3 27.44 -18.98 -20.16
C ASP A 3 26.82 -17.59 -19.99
N LYS A 4 25.51 -17.50 -20.19
CA LYS A 4 24.76 -16.29 -19.86
C LYS A 4 24.64 -16.25 -18.36
N ASN A 5 25.57 -15.55 -17.72
CA ASN A 5 25.51 -15.30 -16.28
C ASN A 5 24.44 -14.23 -16.05
N TYR A 6 23.19 -14.68 -15.86
CA TYR A 6 22.09 -13.79 -15.54
C TYR A 6 22.17 -13.39 -14.07
N ASP A 7 21.80 -12.15 -13.77
CA ASP A 7 21.69 -11.66 -12.41
C ASP A 7 20.71 -12.53 -11.60
N ASN A 8 21.10 -12.88 -10.37
CA ASN A 8 20.28 -13.69 -9.46
C ASN A 8 18.93 -13.02 -9.17
N ASP A 9 18.85 -11.69 -9.20
CA ASP A 9 17.61 -10.96 -8.99
C ASP A 9 16.64 -11.14 -10.16
N ILE A 10 17.16 -11.17 -11.40
CA ILE A 10 16.36 -11.42 -12.60
C ILE A 10 15.82 -12.86 -12.60
N ILE A 11 16.64 -13.83 -12.18
CA ILE A 11 16.20 -15.22 -12.04
C ILE A 11 15.10 -15.33 -10.97
N ALA A 12 15.26 -14.63 -9.84
CA ALA A 12 14.27 -14.61 -8.77
C ALA A 12 12.94 -13.98 -9.22
N LEU A 13 12.99 -12.84 -9.91
CA LEU A 13 11.79 -12.20 -10.47
C LEU A 13 11.04 -13.13 -11.43
N ALA A 14 11.76 -13.83 -12.32
CA ALA A 14 11.15 -14.76 -13.27
C ALA A 14 10.51 -15.98 -12.59
N ARG A 15 11.04 -16.43 -11.45
CA ARG A 15 10.45 -17.51 -10.64
C ARG A 15 9.23 -17.06 -9.84
N GLY A 16 9.17 -15.77 -9.51
CA GLY A 16 8.15 -15.21 -8.62
C GLY A 16 8.53 -15.35 -7.14
N PRO A 17 7.73 -14.74 -6.25
CA PRO A 17 7.96 -14.79 -4.81
C PRO A 17 7.67 -16.18 -4.25
N ASN A 18 8.17 -16.44 -3.05
CA ASN A 18 7.77 -17.58 -2.23
C ASN A 18 6.24 -17.55 -2.03
N ASN A 19 5.61 -18.73 -2.05
CA ASN A 19 4.17 -18.86 -1.82
C ASN A 19 3.78 -18.65 -0.34
N ILE A 20 4.76 -18.55 0.54
CA ILE A 20 4.60 -18.15 1.94
C ILE A 20 4.96 -16.67 2.07
N VAL A 21 4.01 -15.90 2.60
CA VAL A 21 4.19 -14.46 2.85
C VAL A 21 4.24 -14.16 4.33
N LYS A 22 4.99 -13.12 4.71
CA LYS A 22 5.01 -12.63 6.10
C LYS A 22 4.09 -11.42 6.22
N LYS A 23 3.24 -11.40 7.25
CA LYS A 23 2.37 -10.26 7.56
C LYS A 23 2.89 -9.45 8.73
N HIS A 24 2.65 -8.14 8.68
CA HIS A 24 3.02 -7.21 9.74
C HIS A 24 1.81 -6.37 10.18
N SER A 25 1.70 -6.11 11.48
CA SER A 25 0.68 -5.20 12.00
C SER A 25 1.14 -3.73 12.01
N GLY A 26 2.41 -3.47 11.72
CA GLY A 26 2.94 -2.13 11.55
C GLY A 26 4.34 -2.16 10.94
N PHE A 27 4.68 -1.07 10.26
CA PHE A 27 5.90 -0.97 9.46
C PHE A 27 6.46 0.44 9.53
N VAL A 28 7.78 0.57 9.46
CA VAL A 28 8.47 1.87 9.47
C VAL A 28 9.20 2.00 8.15
N ILE A 29 8.91 3.06 7.40
CA ILE A 29 9.57 3.37 6.13
C ILE A 29 9.62 4.88 5.93
N ASN A 30 10.70 5.37 5.32
CA ASN A 30 10.92 6.81 5.06
C ASN A 30 10.76 7.72 6.30
N GLY A 31 11.02 7.20 7.51
CA GLY A 31 10.85 7.94 8.76
C GLY A 31 9.42 7.94 9.33
N TYR A 32 8.45 7.37 8.62
CA TYR A 32 7.05 7.27 9.05
C TYR A 32 6.75 5.89 9.61
N ARG A 33 5.92 5.85 10.64
CA ARG A 33 5.41 4.60 11.23
C ARG A 33 3.96 4.42 10.84
N TYR A 34 3.68 3.33 10.15
CA TYR A 34 2.34 2.90 9.77
C TYR A 34 1.86 1.74 10.64
N HIS A 35 0.55 1.70 10.86
CA HIS A 35 -0.13 0.64 11.57
C HIS A 35 -1.32 0.15 10.76
N THR A 36 -1.57 -1.16 10.75
CA THR A 36 -2.81 -1.66 10.17
C THR A 36 -4.00 -1.13 10.93
N LYS A 37 -5.12 -0.94 10.23
CA LYS A 37 -6.37 -0.45 10.82
C LYS A 37 -6.77 -1.27 12.05
N GLU A 38 -6.63 -2.58 11.94
CA GLU A 38 -6.90 -3.52 13.04
C GLU A 38 -6.05 -3.22 14.28
N ARG A 39 -4.74 -2.98 14.10
CA ARG A 39 -3.82 -2.73 15.22
C ARG A 39 -4.16 -1.45 15.98
N GLU A 40 -4.60 -0.41 15.28
CA GLU A 40 -4.90 0.88 15.91
C GLU A 40 -6.28 0.92 16.59
N MET A 41 -7.20 0.00 16.32
CA MET A 41 -8.54 -0.01 16.96
C MET A 41 -8.47 0.00 18.49
N ASN A 42 -7.42 -0.61 19.06
CA ASN A 42 -7.21 -0.71 20.50
C ASN A 42 -6.20 0.34 21.03
N ARG A 43 -5.90 1.39 20.24
CA ARG A 43 -4.90 2.41 20.56
C ARG A 43 -5.51 3.80 20.57
N LYS A 44 -4.88 4.70 21.34
CA LYS A 44 -5.24 6.13 21.38
C LYS A 44 -4.84 6.90 20.11
N THR A 45 -3.86 6.38 19.36
CA THR A 45 -3.29 7.03 18.18
C THR A 45 -3.58 6.23 16.92
N GLN A 46 -3.86 6.92 15.82
CA GLN A 46 -4.12 6.34 14.51
C GLN A 46 -2.99 6.66 13.53
N ASN A 47 -2.45 5.62 12.89
CA ASN A 47 -1.38 5.70 11.90
C ASN A 47 -1.65 4.77 10.71
N SER A 48 -2.93 4.50 10.41
CA SER A 48 -3.35 3.69 9.26
C SER A 48 -3.61 4.50 7.99
N GLY A 49 -3.63 5.83 8.05
CA GLY A 49 -3.78 6.66 6.86
C GLY A 49 -2.58 6.51 5.92
N VAL A 50 -2.87 6.36 4.62
CA VAL A 50 -1.88 6.28 3.55
C VAL A 50 -2.19 7.38 2.52
N LEU A 51 -1.15 8.09 2.09
CA LEU A 51 -1.19 9.01 0.96
C LEU A 51 -0.26 8.49 -0.12
N VAL A 52 -0.76 8.43 -1.36
CA VAL A 52 0.03 8.22 -2.56
C VAL A 52 -0.22 9.37 -3.53
N GLU A 53 0.83 9.80 -4.22
CA GLU A 53 0.75 10.87 -5.21
C GLU A 53 1.29 10.34 -6.54
N VAL A 54 0.46 10.40 -7.58
CA VAL A 54 0.77 9.95 -8.94
C VAL A 54 0.37 11.08 -9.88
N ASP A 55 1.30 11.59 -10.68
CA ASP A 55 1.04 12.65 -11.67
C ASP A 55 0.24 13.85 -11.11
N ASP A 56 0.64 14.35 -9.94
CA ASP A 56 -0.01 15.43 -9.17
C ASP A 56 -1.42 15.13 -8.62
N GLU A 57 -1.95 13.90 -8.81
CA GLU A 57 -3.19 13.43 -8.21
C GLU A 57 -2.90 12.68 -6.89
N LYS A 58 -3.68 12.99 -5.85
CA LYS A 58 -3.51 12.44 -4.50
C LYS A 58 -4.57 11.41 -4.19
N TYR A 59 -4.12 10.20 -3.90
CA TYR A 59 -4.94 9.09 -3.46
C TYR A 59 -4.79 8.90 -1.96
N TYR A 60 -5.93 8.76 -1.29
CA TYR A 60 -6.01 8.54 0.14
C TYR A 60 -6.50 7.12 0.37
N GLY A 61 -5.86 6.43 1.31
CA GLY A 61 -6.18 5.06 1.65
C GLY A 61 -6.12 4.80 3.15
N VAL A 62 -6.70 3.67 3.56
CA VAL A 62 -6.54 3.09 4.90
C VAL A 62 -5.76 1.81 4.78
N LEU A 63 -4.65 1.71 5.50
CA LEU A 63 -3.81 0.53 5.54
C LEU A 63 -4.53 -0.61 6.27
N VAL A 64 -4.94 -1.62 5.52
CA VAL A 64 -5.62 -2.81 6.02
C VAL A 64 -4.60 -3.88 6.42
N ASP A 65 -3.61 -4.12 5.56
CA ASP A 65 -2.62 -5.18 5.75
C ASP A 65 -1.24 -4.80 5.20
N ILE A 66 -0.19 -5.46 5.71
CA ILE A 66 1.19 -5.26 5.28
C ILE A 66 1.79 -6.62 4.98
N ILE A 67 2.16 -6.83 3.72
CA ILE A 67 2.64 -8.12 3.20
C ILE A 67 4.10 -7.97 2.75
N GLU A 68 5.00 -8.73 3.36
CA GLU A 68 6.39 -8.89 2.91
C GLU A 68 6.48 -10.16 2.04
N LEU A 69 6.75 -9.94 0.75
CA LEU A 69 7.08 -10.99 -0.22
C LEU A 69 8.57 -11.28 -0.16
N ASP A 70 8.92 -12.55 0.02
CA ASP A 70 10.30 -13.04 0.01
C ASP A 70 10.59 -13.78 -1.28
N TYR A 71 11.63 -13.38 -2.01
CA TYR A 71 12.05 -14.05 -3.24
C TYR A 71 13.12 -15.10 -2.95
N PHE A 72 12.77 -16.07 -2.11
CA PHE A 72 13.64 -17.17 -1.67
C PHE A 72 14.96 -16.69 -1.05
N GLY A 73 14.90 -15.61 -0.26
CA GLY A 73 16.06 -15.00 0.37
C GLY A 73 16.92 -14.10 -0.51
N ASN A 74 16.62 -13.94 -1.81
CA ASN A 74 17.37 -13.03 -2.69
C ASN A 74 17.08 -11.56 -2.32
N PHE A 75 15.80 -11.18 -2.36
CA PHE A 75 15.35 -9.86 -1.94
C PHE A 75 13.92 -9.93 -1.42
N LYS A 76 13.48 -8.83 -0.81
CA LYS A 76 12.16 -8.70 -0.20
C LYS A 76 11.46 -7.46 -0.70
N VAL A 77 10.15 -7.58 -0.84
CA VAL A 77 9.27 -6.49 -1.27
C VAL A 77 8.15 -6.37 -0.24
N VAL A 78 7.92 -5.16 0.27
CA VAL A 78 6.83 -4.90 1.22
C VAL A 78 5.72 -4.15 0.50
N LEU A 79 4.55 -4.78 0.43
CA LEU A 79 3.32 -4.25 -0.13
C LEU A 79 2.39 -3.79 1.00
N PHE A 80 1.77 -2.64 0.79
CA PHE A 80 0.67 -2.14 1.62
C PHE A 80 -0.65 -2.43 0.90
N HIS A 81 -1.53 -3.15 1.58
CA HIS A 81 -2.91 -3.38 1.17
C HIS A 81 -3.78 -2.25 1.71
N CYS A 82 -4.39 -1.46 0.83
CA CYS A 82 -5.16 -0.29 1.24
C CYS A 82 -6.60 -0.33 0.73
N ASP A 83 -7.53 0.08 1.59
CA ASP A 83 -8.86 0.49 1.16
C ASP A 83 -8.76 1.92 0.63
N TRP A 84 -8.99 2.12 -0.68
CA TRP A 84 -8.84 3.41 -1.35
C TRP A 84 -10.14 4.23 -1.31
N ILE A 85 -10.03 5.53 -1.00
CA ILE A 85 -11.17 6.44 -0.94
C ILE A 85 -11.54 6.95 -2.34
N ASP A 86 -12.85 7.06 -2.63
CA ASP A 86 -13.36 7.69 -3.84
C ASP A 86 -13.10 9.20 -3.84
N ILE A 87 -11.96 9.60 -4.39
CA ILE A 87 -11.57 11.01 -4.54
C ILE A 87 -12.31 11.75 -5.66
N LYS A 88 -13.04 11.03 -6.51
CA LYS A 88 -13.77 11.61 -7.66
C LYS A 88 -15.17 12.05 -7.29
N SER A 89 -15.74 11.50 -6.22
CA SER A 89 -17.04 11.89 -5.68
C SER A 89 -16.90 12.87 -4.52
N SER A 90 -17.77 13.88 -4.49
CA SER A 90 -17.93 14.77 -3.31
C SER A 90 -18.35 14.05 -2.03
N ARG A 91 -18.76 12.77 -2.13
CA ARG A 91 -19.05 11.90 -0.99
C ARG A 91 -17.78 11.36 -0.34
N GLY A 92 -16.72 11.13 -1.11
CA GLY A 92 -15.44 10.59 -0.62
C GLY A 92 -14.41 11.67 -0.30
N LEU A 93 -14.36 12.75 -1.09
CA LEU A 93 -13.47 13.87 -0.85
C LEU A 93 -14.20 15.21 -0.96
N LYS A 94 -14.07 16.05 0.07
CA LYS A 94 -14.61 17.41 0.10
C LYS A 94 -13.61 18.38 0.72
N LYS A 95 -13.63 19.65 0.31
CA LYS A 95 -12.92 20.72 1.02
C LYS A 95 -13.84 21.41 2.02
N ASP A 96 -13.33 21.70 3.21
CA ASP A 96 -14.03 22.52 4.20
C ASP A 96 -13.94 24.02 3.83
N SER A 97 -14.54 24.88 4.67
CA SER A 97 -14.51 26.35 4.49
C SER A 97 -13.12 26.96 4.58
N TYR A 98 -12.14 26.22 5.12
CA TYR A 98 -10.76 26.66 5.29
C TYR A 98 -9.82 26.04 4.24
N GLY A 99 -10.35 25.23 3.32
CA GLY A 99 -9.61 24.60 2.23
C GLY A 99 -8.93 23.26 2.60
N PHE A 100 -9.17 22.72 3.81
CA PHE A 100 -8.65 21.42 4.20
C PHE A 100 -9.45 20.28 3.57
N ASN A 101 -8.76 19.20 3.21
CA ASN A 101 -9.38 17.99 2.68
C ASN A 101 -10.07 17.22 3.82
N MET A 102 -11.37 17.03 3.69
CA MET A 102 -12.18 16.10 4.48
C MET A 102 -12.37 14.81 3.69
N ILE A 103 -11.91 13.71 4.27
CA ILE A 103 -11.87 12.40 3.65
C ILE A 103 -12.91 11.51 4.32
N ASN A 104 -13.79 10.89 3.52
CA ASN A 104 -14.78 9.95 4.02
C ASN A 104 -14.34 8.51 3.78
N PHE A 105 -13.83 7.89 4.84
CA PHE A 105 -13.34 6.50 4.84
C PHE A 105 -14.41 5.44 4.57
N SER A 106 -15.70 5.81 4.55
CA SER A 106 -16.79 4.90 4.20
C SER A 106 -17.15 4.93 2.70
N GLN A 107 -16.50 5.78 1.90
CA GLN A 107 -16.74 5.87 0.45
C GLN A 107 -15.51 5.37 -0.28
N LEU A 108 -15.50 4.08 -0.57
CA LEU A 108 -14.38 3.41 -1.20
C LEU A 108 -14.54 3.38 -2.73
N ILE A 109 -13.42 3.43 -3.42
CA ILE A 109 -13.27 3.12 -4.84
C ILE A 109 -12.50 1.80 -4.97
N HIS A 110 -12.48 1.20 -6.15
CA HIS A 110 -11.62 0.05 -6.44
C HIS A 110 -11.93 -1.19 -5.59
N THR A 111 -13.21 -1.42 -5.29
CA THR A 111 -13.68 -2.58 -4.48
C THR A 111 -14.05 -3.81 -5.32
N GLY A 112 -13.75 -3.79 -6.63
CA GLY A 112 -14.09 -4.85 -7.57
C GLY A 112 -13.00 -5.93 -7.68
N GLN A 113 -12.99 -6.63 -8.81
CA GLN A 113 -11.99 -7.67 -9.13
C GLN A 113 -11.25 -7.37 -10.44
N ALA A 114 -11.45 -6.20 -11.05
CA ALA A 114 -10.72 -5.83 -12.25
C ALA A 114 -9.29 -5.40 -11.89
N LEU A 115 -8.37 -5.42 -12.85
CA LEU A 115 -6.99 -4.98 -12.63
C LEU A 115 -6.88 -3.55 -12.09
N LYS A 116 -7.78 -2.67 -12.52
CA LYS A 116 -7.88 -1.29 -12.01
C LYS A 116 -8.26 -1.21 -10.53
N ASP A 117 -8.79 -2.30 -9.97
CA ASP A 117 -9.22 -2.41 -8.58
C ASP A 117 -8.12 -3.00 -7.68
N ASP A 118 -6.87 -3.08 -8.16
CA ASP A 118 -5.72 -3.56 -7.39
C ASP A 118 -5.51 -2.66 -6.14
N PRO A 119 -5.60 -3.22 -4.92
CA PRO A 119 -5.52 -2.44 -3.70
C PRO A 119 -4.07 -2.27 -3.18
N PHE A 120 -3.07 -2.82 -3.86
CA PHE A 120 -1.70 -2.86 -3.38
C PHE A 120 -0.84 -1.72 -3.92
N ILE A 121 0.04 -1.21 -3.06
CA ILE A 121 1.16 -0.34 -3.42
C ILE A 121 2.44 -0.87 -2.79
N PHE A 122 3.60 -0.46 -3.30
CA PHE A 122 4.84 -0.62 -2.55
C PHE A 122 4.83 0.31 -1.35
N SER A 123 5.28 -0.19 -0.20
CA SER A 123 5.39 0.61 1.03
C SER A 123 6.24 1.89 0.85
N SER A 124 7.22 1.87 -0.06
CA SER A 124 8.06 3.03 -0.38
C SER A 124 7.32 4.16 -1.10
N GLN A 125 6.14 3.90 -1.65
CA GLN A 125 5.29 4.92 -2.32
C GLN A 125 4.42 5.68 -1.33
N ALA A 126 4.23 5.16 -0.10
CA ALA A 126 3.46 5.83 0.92
C ALA A 126 4.18 7.07 1.45
N LYS A 127 3.41 8.16 1.62
CA LYS A 127 3.83 9.43 2.23
C LYS A 127 3.13 9.68 3.55
#